data_AF-A0A4R4X813-F1
#
_entry.id   AF-A0A4R4X813-F1
#
_cell.length_a   1.000
_cell.length_b   1.000
_cell.length_c   1.000
_cell.angle_alpha   90.00
_cell.angle_beta   90.00
_cell.angle_gamma   90.00
#
_symmetry.space_group_name_H-M   'P 1'
#
loop_
_entity.id
_entity.type
_entity.pdbx_description
1 polymer ?
#
loop_
_entity_poly.entity_id
_entity_poly.type
_entity_poly.pdbx_seq_one_letter_code
_entity_poly.pdbx_strand_id
1 'polypeptide(L)' 'MSRSEAKRLLAGMDVFSEVEVDFTGIDSVGQAFVDEMLRVWPQLHPGTAIIPTKLNEAVEFRVRRGLGRQ' A
#
# COMPACT_ATOMS: atom_id res chain seq x y z
N MET A 1 -3.91 -2.81 -11.25
CA MET A 1 -4.56 -2.77 -9.92
C MET A 1 -5.22 -1.42 -9.66
N SER A 2 -6.38 -1.42 -9.00
CA SER A 2 -7.25 -0.26 -8.78
C SER A 2 -7.30 0.20 -7.31
N ARG A 3 -7.89 1.38 -7.05
CA ARG A 3 -8.15 1.87 -5.69
C ARG A 3 -9.08 0.95 -4.89
N SER A 4 -10.12 0.40 -5.53
CA SER A 4 -11.07 -0.48 -4.84
C SER A 4 -10.43 -1.81 -4.45
N GLU A 5 -9.43 -2.28 -5.19
CA GLU A 5 -8.62 -3.45 -4.79
C GLU A 5 -7.80 -3.16 -3.53
N ALA A 6 -7.14 -2.00 -3.41
CA ALA A 6 -6.43 -1.62 -2.20
C ALA A 6 -7.35 -1.55 -0.97
N LYS A 7 -8.53 -0.94 -1.11
CA LYS A 7 -9.53 -0.87 -0.03
C LYS A 7 -9.99 -2.25 0.42
N ARG A 8 -10.19 -3.18 -0.53
CA ARG A 8 -10.58 -4.56 -0.22
C ARG A 8 -9.46 -5.33 0.48
N LEU A 9 -8.21 -5.12 0.06
CA LEU A 9 -7.04 -5.74 0.68
C LEU A 9 -6.89 -5.32 2.15
N LEU A 10 -7.11 -4.03 2.46
CA LEU A 10 -6.89 -3.47 3.78
C LEU A 10 -8.14 -3.49 4.69
N ALA A 11 -9.25 -4.06 4.22
CA ALA A 11 -10.48 -4.08 4.99
C ALA A 11 -10.32 -4.89 6.29
N GLY A 12 -10.56 -4.25 7.43
CA GLY A 12 -10.47 -4.87 8.76
C GLY A 12 -9.05 -5.06 9.30
N MET A 13 -8.04 -4.47 8.65
CA MET A 13 -6.64 -4.56 9.08
C MET A 13 -6.28 -3.56 10.20
N ASP A 14 -7.22 -2.69 10.58
CA ASP A 14 -7.08 -1.66 11.61
C ASP A 14 -7.02 -2.22 13.06
N VAL A 15 -7.21 -3.53 13.21
CA VAL A 15 -7.01 -4.25 14.47
C VAL A 15 -5.52 -4.53 14.78
N PHE A 16 -4.64 -4.37 13.78
CA PHE A 16 -3.21 -4.60 13.91
C PHE A 16 -2.45 -3.26 14.02
N SER A 17 -1.35 -3.26 14.76
CA SER A 17 -0.42 -2.11 14.79
C SER A 17 0.46 -2.04 13.54
N GLU A 18 0.75 -3.19 12.93
CA GLU A 18 1.59 -3.31 11.73
C GLU A 18 1.02 -4.37 10.79
N VAL A 19 1.03 -4.07 9.49
CA VAL A 19 0.55 -4.97 8.43
C VAL A 19 1.59 -5.00 7.34
N GLU A 20 2.23 -6.15 7.17
CA GLU A 20 3.13 -6.40 6.05
C GLU A 20 2.37 -6.81 4.79
N VAL A 21 2.69 -6.17 3.67
CA VAL A 21 2.12 -6.50 2.36
C VAL A 21 3.24 -7.00 1.46
N ASP A 22 3.25 -8.32 1.20
CA ASP A 22 4.24 -9.00 0.37
C ASP A 22 3.91 -8.85 -1.13
N PHE A 23 4.84 -8.29 -1.90
CA PHE A 23 4.72 -8.08 -3.34
C PHE A 23 5.42 -9.14 -4.20
N THR A 24 5.80 -10.29 -3.64
CA THR A 24 6.40 -11.41 -4.38
C THR A 24 5.52 -11.82 -5.57
N GLY A 25 6.11 -11.86 -6.76
CA GLY A 25 5.39 -12.26 -7.98
C GLY A 25 4.45 -11.19 -8.54
N ILE A 26 4.43 -9.98 -7.98
CA ILE A 26 3.67 -8.86 -8.54
C ILE A 26 4.55 -8.08 -9.51
N ASP A 27 4.22 -8.16 -10.81
CA ASP A 27 4.98 -7.46 -11.85
C ASP A 27 4.81 -5.94 -11.79
N SER A 28 3.60 -5.46 -11.48
CA SER A 28 3.31 -4.03 -11.43
C SER A 28 2.07 -3.69 -10.60
N VAL A 29 2.03 -2.46 -10.09
CA VAL A 29 0.89 -1.88 -9.37
C VAL A 29 0.45 -0.56 -9.97
N GLY A 30 -0.85 -0.27 -9.86
CA GLY A 30 -1.42 0.99 -10.31
C GLY A 30 -1.15 2.13 -9.32
N GLN A 31 -1.00 3.36 -9.82
CA GLN A 31 -0.78 4.53 -8.97
C GLN A 31 -1.91 4.70 -7.93
N ALA A 32 -3.16 4.48 -8.33
CA ALA A 32 -4.31 4.62 -7.43
C ALA A 32 -4.36 3.54 -6.33
N PHE A 33 -3.78 2.37 -6.59
CA PHE A 33 -3.62 1.31 -5.58
C PHE A 33 -2.61 1.74 -4.52
N VAL A 34 -1.42 2.18 -4.96
CA VAL A 34 -0.35 2.65 -4.06
C VAL A 34 -0.80 3.86 -3.24
N ASP A 35 -1.46 4.81 -3.89
CA ASP A 35 -1.99 6.03 -3.26
C ASP A 35 -3.02 5.70 -2.16
N GLU A 36 -3.89 4.73 -2.41
CA GLU A 36 -4.84 4.27 -1.40
C GLU A 36 -4.13 3.58 -0.24
N MET A 37 -3.25 2.62 -0.55
CA MET A 37 -2.62 1.74 0.43
C MET A 37 -1.62 2.46 1.34
N LEU A 38 -0.84 3.40 0.80
CA LEU A 38 0.28 4.03 1.52
C LEU A 38 0.02 5.48 1.94
N ARG A 39 -1.09 6.08 1.48
CA ARG A 39 -1.41 7.49 1.80
C ARG A 39 -2.81 7.64 2.37
N VAL A 40 -3.85 7.24 1.64
CA VAL A 40 -5.24 7.48 2.08
C VAL A 40 -5.61 6.61 3.28
N TRP A 41 -5.38 5.30 3.20
CA TRP A 41 -5.76 4.37 4.26
C TRP A 41 -4.98 4.64 5.57
N PRO A 42 -3.64 4.81 5.56
CA PRO A 42 -2.91 5.14 6.79
C PRO A 42 -3.31 6.48 7.44
N GLN A 43 -3.76 7.46 6.64
CA GLN A 43 -4.30 8.72 7.19
C GLN A 43 -5.61 8.53 7.94
N LEU A 44 -6.43 7.54 7.54
CA LEU A 44 -7.68 7.20 8.21
C LEU A 44 -7.48 6.23 9.38
N HIS A 45 -6.38 5.47 9.37
CA HIS A 45 -6.05 4.44 10.35
C HIS A 45 -4.64 4.67 10.93
N PRO A 46 -4.41 5.78 11.65
CA PRO A 46 -3.06 6.18 12.11
C PRO A 46 -2.44 5.22 13.15
N GLY A 47 -3.24 4.31 13.73
CA GLY A 47 -2.76 3.28 14.65
C GLY A 47 -2.15 2.06 13.96
N THR A 48 -2.23 1.99 12.63
CA THR A 48 -1.76 0.84 11.85
C THR A 48 -0.74 1.29 10.79
N ALA A 49 0.47 0.75 10.87
CA ALA A 49 1.50 0.96 9.86
C ALA A 49 1.38 -0.08 8.73
N ILE A 50 1.38 0.37 7.48
CA ILE A 50 1.44 -0.50 6.31
C ILE A 50 2.90 -0.59 5.83
N ILE A 51 3.43 -1.81 5.78
CA ILE A 51 4.84 -2.08 5.45
C ILE A 51 4.89 -2.91 4.15
N PRO A 52 5.16 -2.29 2.99
CA PRO A 52 5.32 -3.03 1.74
C PRO A 52 6.66 -3.78 1.71
N THR A 53 6.64 -5.09 1.45
CA THR A 53 7.84 -5.96 1.43
C THR A 53 8.01 -6.66 0.08
N LYS A 54 9.25 -7.09 -0.22
CA LYS A 54 9.62 -7.82 -1.45
C LYS A 54 9.17 -7.15 -2.76
N LEU A 55 9.32 -5.83 -2.82
CA LEU A 55 9.03 -5.04 -4.01
C LEU A 55 10.05 -5.35 -5.11
N ASN A 56 9.59 -5.50 -6.35
CA ASN A 56 10.48 -5.41 -7.51
C ASN A 56 10.75 -3.93 -7.85
N GLU A 57 11.69 -3.66 -8.76
CA GLU A 57 12.09 -2.29 -9.14
C GLU A 57 10.91 -1.44 -9.66
N ALA A 58 10.02 -2.02 -10.46
CA ALA A 58 8.87 -1.33 -11.05
C ALA A 58 7.84 -0.93 -9.98
N VAL A 59 7.59 -1.81 -9.01
CA VAL A 59 6.69 -1.59 -7.88
C VAL A 59 7.32 -0.60 -6.90
N GLU A 60 8.61 -0.73 -6.62
CA GLU A 60 9.34 0.19 -5.74
C GLU A 60 9.29 1.63 -6.26
N PHE A 61 9.52 1.84 -7.56
CA PHE A 61 9.40 3.16 -8.17
C PHE A 61 8.00 3.77 -7.94
N ARG A 62 6.94 2.96 -8.08
CA ARG A 62 5.56 3.40 -7.86
C ARG A 62 5.30 3.74 -6.39
N VAL A 63 5.75 2.89 -5.47
CA VAL A 63 5.65 3.06 -4.01
C VAL A 63 6.33 4.35 -3.57
N ARG A 64 7.59 4.58 -3.97
CA ARG A 64 8.34 5.80 -3.63
C ARG A 64 7.63 7.06 -4.11
N ARG A 65 7.04 7.05 -5.32
CA ARG A 65 6.25 8.18 -5.82
C ARG A 65 4.96 8.42 -5.04
N GLY A 66 4.37 7.39 -4.46
CA GLY A 66 3.21 7.52 -3.57
C GLY A 66 3.56 8.19 -2.23
N LEU A 67 4.76 7.91 -1.70
CA LEU A 67 5.26 8.44 -0.43
C LEU A 67 5.79 9.88 -0.53
N GLY A 68 6.33 10.29 -1.69
CA GLY A 68 6.95 11.61 -1.89
C GLY A 68 6.02 12.80 -2.11
N ARG A 69 4.70 12.61 -2.00
CA ARG A 69 3.70 13.70 -2.01
C ARG A 69 3.26 13.95 -0.56
N GLN A 70 4.02 14.76 0.18
CA GLN A 70 3.62 15.34 1.47
C GLN A 70 3.62 16.86 1.37
#